data_AF-A0A7C8IX89-F1
#
_entry.id   AF-A0A7C8IX89-F1
#
_cell.length_a   1.000
_cell.length_b   1.000
_cell.length_c   1.000
_cell.angle_alpha   90.00
_cell.angle_beta   90.00
_cell.angle_gamma   90.00
#
_symmetry.space_group_name_H-M   'P 1'
#
loop_
_entity.id
_entity.type
_entity.pdbx_description
1 polymer ?
#
loop_
_entity_poly.entity_id
_entity_poly.type
_entity_poly.pdbx_seq_one_letter_code
_entity_poly.pdbx_strand_id
1 'polypeptide(L)'
;MLVFAIRNLRQNRRMLSFFLSFLIFYSLIVLYLRDICHQDPSSVFWRPEQARRLSYSLFRKTQARHFADQAEEHELAKWDNTTAPQLCIGIASVSRHGVSYLRETLGSLLEGLDELERRQIYIVVFLAHRNQSKHDASHAVWLYNMADNLPVYPANHELLELIEKLENDSSHPAHARKQKIDYSVLLTECAKVNPTYTMTLEDDVIALDGWFHRTLDAIRTAVRKTHEMGRDDFLYLRIFYDGRLLGWNSEEWPYYLGLSSLLVIVEVTFIFALRWRFPHIRQSTSLTFIFLLCGVCTPMVIGLFFAAGRSCMLPIRPGVNLMQKYGCCAQGLVFPQQQVIETLLPLYRDTTDVYAAVDTFLEDYANAKNELRWAVTPVLIQHVGGKSSHDTGDQLQGGFAKDMPFDYDFERNDPVQLSLEHHAWISKLKSHF
;
A
#
# COMPACT_ATOMS: atom_id res chain seq x y z
N MET A 1 35.89 -55.73 17.16
CA MET A 1 36.25 -54.66 16.21
C MET A 1 35.43 -54.67 14.93
N LEU A 2 35.35 -55.78 14.17
CA LEU A 2 34.68 -55.84 12.86
C LEU A 2 33.19 -55.43 12.87
N VAL A 3 32.41 -55.91 13.86
CA VAL A 3 30.98 -55.59 14.02
C VAL A 3 30.76 -54.10 14.30
N PHE A 4 31.67 -53.48 15.07
CA PHE A 4 31.63 -52.05 15.39
C PHE A 4 31.95 -51.19 14.16
N ALA A 5 32.93 -51.61 13.35
CA ALA A 5 33.29 -50.96 12.09
C ALA A 5 32.16 -51.05 11.04
N ILE A 6 31.52 -52.22 10.90
CA ILE A 6 30.38 -52.43 9.98
C ILE A 6 29.15 -51.61 10.41
N ARG A 7 28.90 -51.49 11.71
CA ARG A 7 27.79 -50.70 12.27
C ARG A 7 28.02 -49.20 12.04
N ASN A 8 29.24 -48.70 12.23
CA ASN A 8 29.63 -47.32 11.88
C ASN A 8 29.51 -47.04 10.38
N LEU A 9 29.95 -47.95 9.52
CA LEU A 9 29.83 -47.80 8.06
C LEU A 9 28.36 -47.75 7.60
N ARG A 10 27.49 -48.61 8.14
CA ARG A 10 26.04 -48.58 7.83
C ARG A 10 25.38 -47.31 8.33
N GLN A 11 25.76 -46.82 9.51
CA GLN A 11 25.23 -45.58 10.08
C GLN A 11 25.66 -44.35 9.28
N ASN A 12 26.92 -44.29 8.85
CA ASN A 12 27.41 -43.23 7.96
C ASN A 12 26.71 -43.24 6.60
N ARG A 13 26.47 -44.42 6.00
CA ARG A 13 25.70 -44.52 4.75
C ARG A 13 24.27 -44.01 4.90
N ARG A 14 23.60 -44.30 6.02
CA ARG A 14 22.24 -43.80 6.31
C ARG A 14 22.21 -42.29 6.50
N MET A 15 23.18 -41.73 7.23
CA MET A 15 23.30 -40.27 7.41
C MET A 15 23.58 -39.56 6.08
N LEU A 16 24.48 -40.11 5.26
CA LEU A 16 24.78 -39.58 3.93
C LEU A 16 23.55 -39.64 3.02
N SER A 17 22.84 -40.77 2.99
CA SER A 17 21.61 -40.90 2.22
C SER A 17 20.55 -39.90 2.67
N PHE A 18 20.35 -39.73 3.98
CA PHE A 18 19.43 -38.74 4.52
C PHE A 18 19.79 -37.33 4.07
N PHE A 19 21.06 -36.95 4.20
CA PHE A 19 21.52 -35.61 3.82
C PHE A 19 21.40 -35.36 2.32
N LEU A 20 21.71 -36.34 1.48
CA LEU A 20 21.51 -36.25 0.04
C LEU A 20 20.03 -36.10 -0.32
N SER A 21 19.15 -36.89 0.31
CA SER A 21 17.70 -36.73 0.14
C SER A 21 17.24 -35.34 0.57
N PHE A 22 17.71 -34.84 1.72
CA PHE A 22 17.42 -33.49 2.19
C PHE A 22 17.87 -32.43 1.16
N LEU A 23 19.09 -32.54 0.62
CA LEU A 23 19.58 -31.59 -0.39
C LEU A 23 18.75 -31.61 -1.69
N ILE A 24 18.28 -32.80 -2.11
CA ILE A 24 17.38 -32.91 -3.27
C ILE A 24 16.06 -32.17 -2.98
N PHE A 25 15.42 -32.45 -1.84
CA PHE A 25 14.17 -31.76 -1.47
C PHE A 25 14.38 -30.26 -1.28
N TYR A 26 15.46 -29.86 -0.61
CA TYR A 26 15.83 -28.46 -0.44
C TYR A 26 16.00 -27.77 -1.79
N SER A 27 16.67 -28.40 -2.75
CA SER A 27 16.84 -27.86 -4.10
C SER A 27 15.50 -27.73 -4.84
N LEU A 28 14.60 -28.70 -4.70
CA LEU A 28 13.25 -28.62 -5.27
C LEU A 28 12.45 -27.45 -4.65
N ILE A 29 12.54 -27.26 -3.34
CA ILE A 29 11.90 -26.13 -2.65
C ILE A 29 12.52 -24.81 -3.14
N VAL A 30 13.84 -24.71 -3.27
CA VAL A 30 14.50 -23.51 -3.83
C VAL A 30 14.00 -23.20 -5.24
N LEU A 31 13.86 -24.21 -6.10
CA LEU A 31 13.32 -24.01 -7.45
C LEU A 31 11.87 -23.55 -7.45
N TYR A 32 11.05 -24.11 -6.55
CA TYR A 32 9.66 -23.69 -6.35
C TYR A 32 9.57 -22.24 -5.86
N LEU A 33 10.34 -21.88 -4.81
CA LEU A 33 10.37 -20.52 -4.26
C LEU A 33 10.91 -19.50 -5.27
N ARG A 34 11.86 -19.91 -6.11
CA ARG A 34 12.36 -19.09 -7.22
C ARG A 34 11.28 -18.77 -8.26
N ASP A 35 10.25 -19.60 -8.37
CA ASP A 35 9.12 -19.39 -9.28
C ASP A 35 8.02 -18.54 -8.62
N ILE A 36 7.69 -18.77 -7.35
CA ILE A 36 6.59 -18.04 -6.69
C ILE A 36 7.00 -16.73 -6.01
N CYS A 37 8.24 -16.60 -5.54
CA CYS A 37 8.71 -15.44 -4.77
C CYS A 37 9.53 -14.45 -5.60
N HIS A 38 9.46 -14.53 -6.93
CA HIS A 38 10.22 -13.64 -7.82
C HIS A 38 9.72 -12.19 -7.82
N GLN A 39 8.55 -11.93 -7.23
CA GLN A 39 7.90 -10.62 -7.15
C GLN A 39 8.01 -9.97 -5.76
N ASP A 40 8.66 -10.62 -4.81
CA ASP A 40 8.91 -10.02 -3.50
C ASP A 40 10.26 -9.30 -3.52
N PRO A 41 10.32 -7.96 -3.35
CA PRO A 41 11.58 -7.21 -3.36
C PRO A 41 12.49 -7.56 -2.17
N SER A 42 11.96 -8.18 -1.11
CA SER A 42 12.74 -8.68 0.03
C SER A 42 13.29 -10.09 -0.18
N SER A 43 12.99 -10.73 -1.31
CA SER A 43 13.44 -12.07 -1.67
C SER A 43 14.76 -12.05 -2.45
N VAL A 44 15.63 -13.02 -2.18
CA VAL A 44 16.83 -13.29 -3.01
C VAL A 44 16.44 -13.74 -4.42
N PHE A 45 15.22 -14.25 -4.60
CA PHE A 45 14.70 -14.66 -5.91
C PHE A 45 14.08 -13.51 -6.71
N TRP A 46 14.08 -12.29 -6.18
CA TRP A 46 13.51 -11.09 -6.81
C TRP A 46 13.99 -10.90 -8.26
N ARG A 47 13.04 -10.69 -9.18
CA ARG A 47 13.29 -10.44 -10.60
C ARG A 47 12.66 -9.10 -11.00
N PRO A 48 13.41 -7.98 -10.88
CA PRO A 48 12.85 -6.65 -11.11
C PRO A 48 12.26 -6.47 -12.51
N GLU A 49 12.88 -7.05 -13.54
CA GLU A 49 12.41 -6.94 -14.94
C GLU A 49 11.05 -7.61 -15.20
N GLN A 50 10.66 -8.57 -14.35
CA GLN A 50 9.38 -9.26 -14.46
C GLN A 50 8.32 -8.58 -13.59
N ALA A 51 8.69 -8.24 -12.36
CA ALA A 51 7.77 -7.69 -11.38
C ALA A 51 7.46 -6.19 -11.57
N ARG A 52 8.34 -5.42 -12.20
CA ARG A 52 8.09 -4.01 -12.54
C ARG A 52 7.26 -3.83 -13.82
N ARG A 53 6.77 -4.91 -14.43
CA ARG A 53 5.97 -4.82 -15.65
C ARG A 53 4.61 -4.22 -15.31
N LEU A 54 4.34 -3.05 -15.89
CA LEU A 54 3.05 -2.40 -15.81
C LEU A 54 2.09 -3.05 -16.81
N SER A 55 1.29 -4.01 -16.36
CA SER A 55 0.22 -4.61 -17.16
C SER A 55 -1.10 -3.92 -16.88
N TYR A 56 -1.55 -4.00 -15.64
CA TYR A 56 -2.87 -3.52 -15.26
C TYR A 56 -2.90 -1.99 -15.13
N SER A 57 -1.84 -1.38 -14.59
CA SER A 57 -1.75 0.09 -14.53
C SER A 57 -1.76 0.72 -15.91
N LEU A 58 -1.05 0.14 -16.90
CA LEU A 58 -1.05 0.66 -18.27
C LEU A 58 -2.44 0.54 -18.93
N PHE A 59 -3.14 -0.56 -18.67
CA PHE A 59 -4.52 -0.75 -19.11
C PHE A 59 -5.44 0.34 -18.53
N ARG A 60 -5.40 0.56 -17.20
CA ARG A 60 -6.17 1.62 -16.54
C ARG A 60 -5.78 3.02 -16.99
N LYS A 61 -4.49 3.33 -17.20
CA LYS A 61 -4.05 4.61 -17.79
C LYS A 61 -4.67 4.86 -19.16
N THR A 62 -4.78 3.82 -19.99
CA THR A 62 -5.39 3.92 -21.32
C THR A 62 -6.89 4.23 -21.23
N GLN A 63 -7.61 3.52 -20.35
CA GLN A 63 -9.03 3.81 -20.08
C GLN A 63 -9.24 5.23 -19.54
N ALA A 64 -8.41 5.63 -18.58
CA ALA A 64 -8.48 6.95 -17.97
C ALA A 64 -8.27 8.09 -18.99
N ARG A 65 -7.28 7.95 -19.87
CA ARG A 65 -7.04 8.93 -20.94
C ARG A 65 -8.23 9.02 -21.90
N HIS A 66 -8.76 7.87 -22.33
CA HIS A 66 -9.93 7.82 -23.19
C HIS A 66 -11.14 8.50 -22.54
N PHE A 67 -11.40 8.22 -21.27
CA PHE A 67 -12.47 8.89 -20.50
C PHE A 67 -12.24 10.41 -20.42
N ALA A 68 -11.01 10.84 -20.15
CA ALA A 68 -10.67 12.26 -20.10
C ALA A 68 -10.75 12.96 -21.47
N ASP A 69 -10.55 12.25 -22.58
CA ASP A 69 -10.78 12.76 -23.93
C ASP A 69 -12.30 12.95 -24.17
N GLN A 70 -13.14 12.01 -23.74
CA GLN A 70 -14.60 12.17 -23.79
C GLN A 70 -15.11 13.33 -22.93
N ALA A 71 -14.51 13.52 -21.76
CA ALA A 71 -14.80 14.62 -20.85
C ALA A 71 -14.40 16.00 -21.41
N GLU A 72 -13.48 16.06 -22.37
CA GLU A 72 -13.13 17.31 -23.06
C GLU A 72 -14.28 17.75 -24.01
N GLU A 73 -14.98 16.77 -24.60
CA GLU A 73 -16.02 17.00 -25.61
C GLU A 73 -17.43 17.12 -25.01
N HIS A 74 -17.71 16.44 -23.90
CA HIS A 74 -19.05 16.33 -23.32
C HIS A 74 -19.05 16.61 -21.82
N GLU A 75 -20.12 17.24 -21.35
CA GLU A 75 -20.38 17.36 -19.91
C GLU A 75 -20.73 15.98 -19.33
N LEU A 76 -20.11 15.67 -18.20
CA LEU A 76 -20.31 14.42 -17.49
C LEU A 76 -21.35 14.57 -16.38
N ALA A 77 -21.98 13.46 -15.99
CA ALA A 77 -22.77 13.42 -14.78
C ALA A 77 -21.89 13.77 -13.56
N LYS A 78 -22.42 14.65 -12.70
CA LYS A 78 -21.77 15.12 -11.49
C LYS A 78 -22.62 14.83 -10.26
N TRP A 79 -22.07 15.15 -9.09
CA TRP A 79 -22.87 15.19 -7.87
C TRP A 79 -24.00 16.23 -8.01
N ASP A 80 -25.22 15.82 -7.72
CA ASP A 80 -26.43 16.61 -7.99
C ASP A 80 -26.91 17.47 -6.79
N ASN A 81 -26.12 17.54 -5.70
CA ASN A 81 -26.40 18.30 -4.48
C ASN A 81 -27.79 18.03 -3.85
N THR A 82 -28.41 16.90 -4.18
CA THR A 82 -29.70 16.51 -3.59
C THR A 82 -29.52 15.90 -2.20
N THR A 83 -28.40 15.20 -2.00
CA THR A 83 -28.00 14.57 -0.75
C THR A 83 -26.52 14.79 -0.49
N ALA A 84 -26.13 14.80 0.79
CA ALA A 84 -24.72 14.80 1.17
C ALA A 84 -23.99 13.61 0.50
N PRO A 85 -22.81 13.82 -0.10
CA PRO A 85 -22.08 12.76 -0.77
C PRO A 85 -21.60 11.71 0.25
N GLN A 86 -21.56 10.46 -0.18
CA GLN A 86 -21.00 9.39 0.64
C GLN A 86 -19.49 9.61 0.86
N LEU A 87 -18.79 10.07 -0.19
CA LEU A 87 -17.36 10.28 -0.20
C LEU A 87 -17.00 11.62 -0.84
N CYS A 88 -16.28 12.48 -0.12
CA CYS A 88 -15.58 13.60 -0.75
C CYS A 88 -14.13 13.23 -1.04
N ILE A 89 -13.61 13.52 -2.22
CA ILE A 89 -12.24 13.23 -2.62
C ILE A 89 -11.50 14.54 -2.83
N GLY A 90 -10.49 14.81 -2.01
CA GLY A 90 -9.59 15.95 -2.17
C GLY A 90 -8.29 15.54 -2.85
N ILE A 91 -7.99 16.16 -4.00
CA ILE A 91 -6.77 15.91 -4.78
C ILE A 91 -5.99 17.23 -4.91
N ALA A 92 -4.76 17.27 -4.41
CA ALA A 92 -3.87 18.40 -4.61
C ALA A 92 -2.91 18.09 -5.77
N SER A 93 -2.77 19.04 -6.70
CA SER A 93 -1.94 18.88 -7.89
C SER A 93 -0.98 20.06 -8.03
N VAL A 94 0.29 19.74 -8.27
CA VAL A 94 1.34 20.72 -8.56
C VAL A 94 1.90 20.47 -9.96
N SER A 95 2.37 21.54 -10.60
CA SER A 95 2.86 21.46 -11.98
C SER A 95 4.26 20.85 -11.96
N ARG A 96 4.51 19.88 -12.85
CA ARG A 96 5.81 19.22 -12.98
C ARG A 96 6.29 19.38 -14.42
N HIS A 97 7.55 19.78 -14.61
CA HIS A 97 8.07 19.97 -15.96
C HIS A 97 8.02 18.68 -16.80
N GLY A 98 7.18 18.70 -17.83
CA GLY A 98 7.10 17.70 -18.89
C GLY A 98 6.26 16.46 -18.56
N VAL A 99 5.54 16.42 -17.44
CA VAL A 99 4.65 15.31 -17.06
C VAL A 99 3.44 15.83 -16.29
N SER A 100 2.25 15.32 -16.61
CA SER A 100 1.01 15.60 -15.87
C SER A 100 0.30 14.29 -15.57
N TYR A 101 0.09 13.98 -14.30
CA TYR A 101 -0.56 12.75 -13.85
C TYR A 101 -2.04 12.95 -13.51
N LEU A 102 -2.44 14.17 -13.12
CA LEU A 102 -3.79 14.52 -12.69
C LEU A 102 -4.89 14.05 -13.66
N ARG A 103 -4.65 14.17 -14.96
CA ARG A 103 -5.61 13.76 -16.00
C ARG A 103 -5.91 12.26 -15.94
N GLU A 104 -4.86 11.45 -15.76
CA GLU A 104 -4.98 9.98 -15.64
C GLU A 104 -5.59 9.59 -14.30
N THR A 105 -5.22 10.28 -13.21
CA THR A 105 -5.80 10.07 -11.88
C THR A 105 -7.31 10.28 -11.90
N LEU A 106 -7.78 11.46 -12.33
CA LEU A 106 -9.22 11.76 -12.42
C LEU A 106 -9.96 10.82 -13.37
N GLY A 107 -9.37 10.57 -14.56
CA GLY A 107 -9.97 9.64 -15.51
C GLY A 107 -10.13 8.24 -14.92
N SER A 108 -9.16 7.74 -14.17
CA SER A 108 -9.22 6.39 -13.60
C SER A 108 -10.19 6.26 -12.42
N LEU A 109 -10.42 7.35 -11.68
CA LEU A 109 -11.39 7.39 -10.59
C LEU A 109 -12.83 7.35 -11.12
N LEU A 110 -13.07 8.00 -12.26
CA LEU A 110 -14.39 8.21 -12.83
C LEU A 110 -14.78 7.16 -13.87
N GLU A 111 -13.81 6.62 -14.61
CA GLU A 111 -14.05 5.58 -15.60
C GLU A 111 -14.60 4.31 -14.92
N GLY A 112 -15.68 3.78 -15.49
CA GLY A 112 -16.37 2.59 -15.00
C GLY A 112 -17.48 2.87 -13.99
N LEU A 113 -17.52 4.05 -13.35
CA LEU A 113 -18.58 4.39 -12.39
C LEU A 113 -19.94 4.53 -13.10
N ASP A 114 -20.98 3.90 -12.53
CA ASP A 114 -22.36 4.16 -12.91
C ASP A 114 -22.84 5.52 -12.37
N GLU A 115 -23.92 6.08 -12.94
CA GLU A 115 -24.50 7.34 -12.45
C GLU A 115 -24.83 7.31 -10.95
N LEU A 116 -25.30 6.18 -10.42
CA LEU A 116 -25.60 6.05 -9.00
C LEU A 116 -24.35 6.14 -8.13
N GLU A 117 -23.22 5.61 -8.60
CA GLU A 117 -21.94 5.73 -7.89
C GLU A 117 -21.40 7.15 -7.99
N ARG A 118 -21.42 7.74 -9.20
CA ARG A 118 -20.91 9.09 -9.44
C ARG A 118 -21.63 10.15 -8.61
N ARG A 119 -22.94 10.02 -8.40
CA ARG A 119 -23.74 10.93 -7.55
C ARG A 119 -23.43 10.80 -6.06
N GLN A 120 -22.69 9.78 -5.62
CA GLN A 120 -22.28 9.63 -4.23
C GLN A 120 -20.88 10.20 -3.95
N ILE A 121 -20.19 10.68 -4.99
CA ILE A 121 -18.81 11.14 -4.93
C ILE A 121 -18.77 12.64 -5.23
N TYR A 122 -18.08 13.41 -4.39
CA TYR A 122 -17.78 14.81 -4.63
C TYR A 122 -16.28 15.01 -4.78
N ILE A 123 -15.81 15.49 -5.93
CA ILE A 123 -14.39 15.63 -6.24
C ILE A 123 -13.95 17.08 -6.14
N VAL A 124 -13.04 17.35 -5.20
CA VAL A 124 -12.34 18.63 -5.04
C VAL A 124 -10.94 18.48 -5.62
N VAL A 125 -10.62 19.26 -6.65
CA VAL A 125 -9.26 19.30 -7.22
C VAL A 125 -8.64 20.66 -6.95
N PHE A 126 -7.58 20.68 -6.15
CA PHE A 126 -6.84 21.90 -5.84
C PHE A 126 -5.56 21.98 -6.68
N LEU A 127 -5.53 22.92 -7.62
CA LEU A 127 -4.29 23.30 -8.29
C LEU A 127 -3.47 24.14 -7.32
N ALA A 128 -2.51 23.50 -6.65
CA ALA A 128 -1.83 24.02 -5.47
C ALA A 128 -0.72 25.01 -5.84
N HIS A 129 -1.09 26.07 -6.56
CA HIS A 129 -0.26 27.23 -6.86
C HIS A 129 -1.02 28.49 -6.46
N ARG A 130 -0.33 29.48 -5.90
CA ARG A 130 -0.88 30.81 -5.64
C ARG A 130 -1.47 31.42 -6.90
N ASN A 131 -0.72 31.31 -8.01
CA ASN A 131 -1.23 31.59 -9.34
C ASN A 131 -1.52 30.27 -10.05
N GLN A 132 -2.80 29.87 -10.07
CA GLN A 132 -3.22 28.58 -10.64
C GLN A 132 -2.96 28.45 -12.14
N SER A 133 -2.87 29.57 -12.88
CA SER A 133 -2.50 29.55 -14.31
C SER A 133 -1.08 29.01 -14.58
N LYS A 134 -0.24 28.85 -13.54
CA LYS A 134 1.04 28.12 -13.64
C LYS A 134 0.87 26.61 -13.86
N HIS A 135 -0.31 26.06 -13.56
CA HIS A 135 -0.60 24.65 -13.73
C HIS A 135 -1.11 24.37 -15.13
N ASP A 136 -0.53 23.39 -15.82
CA ASP A 136 -0.86 23.08 -17.23
C ASP A 136 -2.35 22.73 -17.43
N ALA A 137 -2.97 22.12 -16.41
CA ALA A 137 -4.40 21.77 -16.42
C ALA A 137 -5.37 22.92 -16.11
N SER A 138 -4.88 24.12 -15.73
CA SER A 138 -5.73 25.22 -15.24
C SER A 138 -6.81 25.70 -16.21
N HIS A 139 -6.59 25.51 -17.51
CA HIS A 139 -7.52 25.92 -18.57
C HIS A 139 -8.09 24.72 -19.35
N ALA A 140 -7.86 23.49 -18.88
CA ALA A 140 -8.28 22.30 -19.60
C ALA A 140 -9.75 21.96 -19.34
N VAL A 141 -10.55 21.75 -20.39
CA VAL A 141 -12.01 21.54 -20.26
C VAL A 141 -12.31 20.25 -19.50
N TRP A 142 -11.54 19.18 -19.75
CA TRP A 142 -11.66 17.92 -19.04
C TRP A 142 -11.58 18.08 -17.52
N LEU A 143 -10.81 19.05 -17.00
CA LEU A 143 -10.68 19.27 -15.56
C LEU A 143 -11.98 19.83 -14.99
N TYR A 144 -12.54 20.84 -15.65
CA TYR A 144 -13.81 21.44 -15.26
C TYR A 144 -14.95 20.43 -15.36
N ASN A 145 -14.92 19.50 -16.32
CA ASN A 145 -15.97 18.50 -16.50
C ASN A 145 -15.84 17.31 -15.53
N MET A 146 -14.63 16.96 -15.09
CA MET A 146 -14.41 15.85 -14.16
C MET A 146 -14.47 16.26 -12.68
N ALA A 147 -14.07 17.48 -12.32
CA ALA A 147 -14.11 17.98 -10.95
C ALA A 147 -15.47 18.60 -10.58
N ASP A 148 -15.89 18.45 -9.32
CA ASP A 148 -17.06 19.15 -8.77
C ASP A 148 -16.69 20.52 -8.18
N ASN A 149 -15.45 20.67 -7.69
CA ASN A 149 -14.94 21.94 -7.15
C ASN A 149 -13.46 22.15 -7.48
N LEU A 150 -13.10 23.40 -7.77
CA LEU A 150 -11.74 23.86 -8.06
C LEU A 150 -11.42 25.05 -7.14
N PRO A 151 -11.09 24.81 -5.86
CA PRO A 151 -10.84 25.89 -4.92
C PRO A 151 -9.56 26.67 -5.23
N VAL A 152 -9.50 27.88 -4.68
CA VAL A 152 -8.28 28.70 -4.58
C VAL A 152 -7.89 28.85 -3.11
N TYR A 153 -6.67 29.31 -2.84
CA TYR A 153 -6.31 29.67 -1.48
C TYR A 153 -7.24 30.77 -0.92
N PRO A 154 -7.53 30.75 0.40
CA PRO A 154 -8.29 31.82 1.03
C PRO A 154 -7.67 33.19 0.77
N ALA A 155 -8.53 34.21 0.57
CA ALA A 155 -8.12 35.59 0.32
C ALA A 155 -7.59 36.29 1.59
N ASN A 156 -6.55 35.73 2.20
CA ASN A 156 -5.83 36.27 3.35
C ASN A 156 -4.43 36.71 2.89
N HIS A 157 -4.11 37.99 3.06
CA HIS A 157 -2.88 38.57 2.54
C HIS A 157 -1.60 37.93 3.12
N GLU A 158 -1.55 37.72 4.44
CA GLU A 158 -0.40 37.13 5.13
C GLU A 158 -0.17 35.68 4.68
N LEU A 159 -1.26 34.91 4.56
CA LEU A 159 -1.21 33.53 4.09
C LEU A 159 -0.71 33.45 2.64
N LEU A 160 -1.24 34.32 1.76
CA LEU A 160 -0.84 34.34 0.34
C LEU A 160 0.63 34.75 0.16
N GLU A 161 1.15 35.67 0.99
CA GLU A 161 2.56 36.03 1.00
C GLU A 161 3.45 34.87 1.49
N LEU A 162 2.99 34.16 2.53
CA LEU A 162 3.68 32.95 3.01
C LEU A 162 3.74 31.87 1.93
N ILE A 163 2.62 31.60 1.26
CA ILE A 163 2.57 30.60 0.19
C ILE A 163 3.52 30.97 -0.96
N GLU A 164 3.54 32.24 -1.37
CA GLU A 164 4.49 32.71 -2.39
C GLU A 164 5.95 32.46 -1.99
N LYS A 165 6.30 32.71 -0.72
CA LYS A 165 7.64 32.42 -0.19
C LYS A 165 7.94 30.92 -0.24
N LEU A 166 7.00 30.08 0.20
CA LEU A 166 7.16 28.63 0.22
C LEU A 166 7.22 28.01 -1.19
N GLU A 167 6.51 28.59 -2.16
CA GLU A 167 6.57 28.15 -3.56
C GLU A 167 7.91 28.45 -4.23
N ASN A 168 8.54 29.57 -3.85
CA ASN A 168 9.82 29.99 -4.40
C ASN A 168 11.02 29.34 -3.68
N ASP A 169 10.79 28.67 -2.55
CA ASP A 169 11.80 27.94 -1.79
C ASP A 169 11.75 26.44 -2.16
N SER A 170 12.84 25.93 -2.74
CA SER A 170 12.96 24.53 -3.17
C SER A 170 13.42 23.59 -2.04
N SER A 171 13.47 24.06 -0.79
CA SER A 171 13.90 23.26 0.34
C SER A 171 12.79 22.29 0.77
N HIS A 172 13.20 21.10 1.22
CA HIS A 172 12.26 20.11 1.80
C HIS A 172 11.36 20.72 2.88
N PRO A 173 11.86 21.57 3.81
CA PRO A 173 11.00 22.14 4.83
C PRO A 173 9.91 23.08 4.30
N ALA A 174 10.21 23.87 3.27
CA ALA A 174 9.23 24.72 2.64
C ALA A 174 8.12 23.89 1.96
N HIS A 175 8.50 22.83 1.27
CA HIS A 175 7.55 21.90 0.64
C HIS A 175 6.66 21.19 1.65
N ALA A 176 7.25 20.62 2.71
CA ALA A 176 6.51 19.98 3.78
C ALA A 176 5.51 20.92 4.45
N ARG A 177 5.90 22.19 4.67
CA ARG A 177 5.01 23.22 5.21
C ARG A 177 3.87 23.57 4.27
N LYS A 178 4.17 23.81 2.99
CA LYS A 178 3.17 24.17 1.98
C LYS A 178 2.17 23.04 1.77
N GLN A 179 2.64 21.79 1.68
CA GLN A 179 1.77 20.63 1.48
C GLN A 179 0.73 20.51 2.61
N LYS A 180 1.10 20.79 3.87
CA LYS A 180 0.14 20.83 5.00
C LYS A 180 -0.92 21.92 4.83
N ILE A 181 -0.55 23.09 4.33
CA ILE A 181 -1.50 24.17 3.99
C ILE A 181 -2.43 23.71 2.86
N ASP A 182 -1.89 23.06 1.82
CA ASP A 182 -2.66 22.58 0.67
C ASP A 182 -3.72 21.54 1.09
N TYR A 183 -3.34 20.60 1.96
CA TYR A 183 -4.27 19.64 2.55
C TYR A 183 -5.35 20.33 3.39
N SER A 184 -5.01 21.39 4.13
CA SER A 184 -6.02 22.15 4.88
C SER A 184 -7.09 22.77 3.97
N VAL A 185 -6.74 23.19 2.74
CA VAL A 185 -7.71 23.68 1.75
C VAL A 185 -8.62 22.55 1.30
N LEU A 186 -8.07 21.41 0.90
CA LEU A 186 -8.84 20.23 0.47
C LEU A 186 -9.84 19.77 1.53
N LEU A 187 -9.36 19.58 2.76
CA LEU A 187 -10.19 19.14 3.89
C LEU A 187 -11.27 20.17 4.21
N THR A 188 -10.97 21.47 4.06
CA THR A 188 -11.95 22.54 4.28
C THR A 188 -13.06 22.49 3.24
N GLU A 189 -12.72 22.34 1.97
CA GLU A 189 -13.71 22.24 0.90
C GLU A 189 -14.57 20.98 1.01
N CYS A 190 -13.95 19.84 1.33
CA CYS A 190 -14.70 18.62 1.58
C CYS A 190 -15.66 18.77 2.77
N ALA A 191 -15.24 19.44 3.85
CA ALA A 191 -16.10 19.63 5.01
C ALA A 191 -17.36 20.47 4.71
N LYS A 192 -17.34 21.36 3.70
CA LYS A 192 -18.49 22.21 3.35
C LYS A 192 -19.70 21.41 2.82
N VAL A 193 -19.46 20.27 2.19
CA VAL A 193 -20.52 19.41 1.65
C VAL A 193 -20.96 18.31 2.63
N ASN A 194 -20.40 18.30 3.85
CA ASN A 194 -20.72 17.37 4.93
C ASN A 194 -20.78 15.89 4.48
N PRO A 195 -19.71 15.35 3.87
CA PRO A 195 -19.71 13.97 3.38
C PRO A 195 -19.74 12.99 4.54
N THR A 196 -20.04 11.70 4.27
CA THR A 196 -19.88 10.68 5.32
C THR A 196 -18.40 10.37 5.59
N TYR A 197 -17.59 10.34 4.52
CA TYR A 197 -16.14 10.14 4.57
C TYR A 197 -15.44 11.13 3.67
N THR A 198 -14.21 11.51 4.03
CA THR A 198 -13.33 12.30 3.17
C THR A 198 -12.11 11.48 2.81
N MET A 199 -11.76 11.42 1.54
CA MET A 199 -10.53 10.81 1.04
C MET A 199 -9.56 11.90 0.61
N THR A 200 -8.32 11.84 1.07
CA THR A 200 -7.22 12.59 0.46
C THR A 200 -6.49 11.67 -0.50
N LEU A 201 -6.20 12.18 -1.69
CA LEU A 201 -5.57 11.43 -2.76
C LEU A 201 -4.48 12.27 -3.43
N GLU A 202 -3.34 11.65 -3.76
CA GLU A 202 -2.30 12.29 -4.57
C GLU A 202 -2.69 12.32 -6.06
N ASP A 203 -2.07 13.21 -6.83
CA ASP A 203 -2.40 13.41 -8.25
C ASP A 203 -1.73 12.41 -9.19
N ASP A 204 -0.90 11.51 -8.68
CA ASP A 204 -0.09 10.53 -9.42
C ASP A 204 -0.43 9.08 -9.05
N VAL A 205 -1.73 8.77 -9.05
CA VAL A 205 -2.26 7.44 -8.77
C VAL A 205 -3.18 6.94 -9.88
N ILE A 206 -3.37 5.63 -9.95
CA ILE A 206 -4.32 4.98 -10.83
C ILE A 206 -5.24 4.10 -10.01
N ALA A 207 -6.55 4.28 -10.16
CA ALA A 207 -7.54 3.50 -9.44
C ALA A 207 -7.88 2.17 -10.12
N LEU A 208 -8.11 1.15 -9.28
CA LEU A 208 -8.66 -0.15 -9.66
C LEU A 208 -10.08 0.01 -10.21
N ASP A 209 -10.44 -0.82 -11.19
CA ASP A 209 -11.85 -0.98 -11.56
C ASP A 209 -12.66 -1.48 -10.33
N GLY A 210 -13.79 -0.83 -10.07
CA GLY A 210 -14.60 -1.07 -8.88
C GLY A 210 -13.99 -0.57 -7.56
N TRP A 211 -13.01 0.34 -7.57
CA TRP A 211 -12.39 0.86 -6.34
C TRP A 211 -13.41 1.44 -5.34
N PHE A 212 -14.49 2.08 -5.83
CA PHE A 212 -15.43 2.82 -4.99
C PHE A 212 -16.21 1.88 -4.04
N HIS A 213 -16.90 0.88 -4.58
CA HIS A 213 -17.65 -0.06 -3.75
C HIS A 213 -16.75 -0.86 -2.80
N ARG A 214 -15.54 -1.23 -3.25
CA ARG A 214 -14.54 -1.89 -2.40
C ARG A 214 -14.08 -0.99 -1.25
N THR A 215 -13.92 0.30 -1.52
CA THR A 215 -13.59 1.29 -0.49
C THR A 215 -14.70 1.37 0.55
N LEU A 216 -15.97 1.44 0.13
CA LEU A 216 -17.11 1.47 1.06
C LEU A 216 -17.20 0.18 1.90
N ASP A 217 -16.99 -0.99 1.30
CA ASP A 217 -16.99 -2.27 2.03
C ASP A 217 -15.82 -2.39 3.01
N ALA A 218 -14.65 -1.89 2.62
CA ALA A 218 -13.49 -1.80 3.50
C ALA A 218 -13.75 -0.86 4.69
N ILE A 219 -14.36 0.30 4.45
CA ILE A 219 -14.75 1.23 5.53
C ILE A 219 -15.72 0.56 6.51
N ARG A 220 -16.79 -0.10 6.02
CA ARG A 220 -17.74 -0.83 6.88
C ARG A 220 -17.02 -1.89 7.72
N THR A 221 -16.05 -2.59 7.12
CA THR A 221 -15.25 -3.58 7.82
C THR A 221 -14.33 -2.95 8.88
N ALA A 222 -13.70 -1.81 8.57
CA ALA A 222 -12.86 -1.05 9.49
C ALA A 222 -13.66 -0.55 10.70
N VAL A 223 -14.85 0.02 10.49
CA VAL A 223 -15.79 0.44 11.54
C VAL A 223 -16.13 -0.74 12.46
N ARG A 224 -16.58 -1.86 11.87
CA ARG A 224 -16.92 -3.06 12.65
C ARG A 224 -15.75 -3.56 13.49
N LYS A 225 -14.56 -3.70 12.89
CA LYS A 225 -13.35 -4.17 13.61
C LYS A 225 -12.91 -3.20 14.69
N THR A 226 -13.09 -1.90 14.49
CA THR A 226 -12.81 -0.84 15.47
C THR A 226 -13.68 -1.02 16.72
N HIS A 227 -14.99 -1.21 16.53
CA HIS A 227 -15.91 -1.48 17.64
C HIS A 227 -15.63 -2.83 18.33
N GLU A 228 -15.26 -3.87 17.59
CA GLU A 228 -14.83 -5.16 18.17
C GLU A 228 -13.57 -5.03 19.04
N MET A 229 -12.73 -4.03 18.78
CA MET A 229 -11.56 -3.69 19.61
C MET A 229 -11.91 -2.76 20.79
N GLY A 230 -13.20 -2.44 21.01
CA GLY A 230 -13.65 -1.56 22.08
C GLY A 230 -13.25 -0.09 21.86
N ARG A 231 -13.07 0.33 20.61
CA ARG A 231 -12.81 1.72 20.22
C ARG A 231 -14.03 2.28 19.49
N ASP A 232 -14.25 3.57 19.66
CA ASP A 232 -15.37 4.26 19.01
C ASP A 232 -15.02 4.69 17.58
N ASP A 233 -13.75 4.95 17.29
CA ASP A 233 -13.30 5.46 16.00
C ASP A 233 -11.87 5.02 15.63
N PHE A 234 -11.50 5.27 14.37
CA PHE A 234 -10.17 5.10 13.81
C PHE A 234 -9.77 6.35 13.03
N LEU A 235 -8.46 6.64 12.93
CA LEU A 235 -7.98 7.84 12.26
C LEU A 235 -8.24 7.79 10.75
N TYR A 236 -7.79 6.72 10.09
CA TYR A 236 -8.07 6.51 8.67
C TYR A 236 -8.01 5.04 8.25
N LEU A 237 -8.55 4.79 7.06
CA LEU A 237 -8.34 3.61 6.24
C LEU A 237 -7.41 3.95 5.07
N ARG A 238 -6.28 3.26 4.94
CA ARG A 238 -5.44 3.31 3.75
C ARG A 238 -6.03 2.44 2.66
N ILE A 239 -6.18 3.01 1.46
CA ILE A 239 -6.51 2.25 0.25
C ILE A 239 -5.28 1.93 -0.60
N PHE A 240 -4.11 2.39 -0.14
CA PHE A 240 -2.80 2.11 -0.70
C PHE A 240 -1.75 2.00 0.41
N TYR A 241 -0.75 1.17 0.19
CA TYR A 241 0.48 1.15 0.95
C TYR A 241 1.60 0.65 0.04
N ASP A 242 2.83 1.07 0.30
CA ASP A 242 3.99 0.56 -0.43
C ASP A 242 4.37 -0.84 0.04
N GLY A 243 4.03 -1.86 -0.77
CA GLY A 243 4.34 -3.25 -0.49
C GLY A 243 5.84 -3.54 -0.36
N ARG A 244 6.71 -2.68 -0.90
CA ARG A 244 8.18 -2.83 -0.83
C ARG A 244 8.72 -2.61 0.59
N LEU A 245 7.99 -1.89 1.44
CA LEU A 245 8.37 -1.61 2.82
C LEU A 245 7.95 -2.69 3.81
N LEU A 246 7.20 -3.70 3.36
CA LEU A 246 6.72 -4.81 4.18
C LEU A 246 7.71 -5.98 4.27
N GLY A 247 9.00 -5.69 4.04
CA GLY A 247 10.09 -6.67 4.09
C GLY A 247 10.43 -7.16 5.50
N TRP A 248 11.55 -7.89 5.61
CA TRP A 248 12.12 -8.27 6.91
C TRP A 248 12.72 -7.04 7.62
N ASN A 249 11.88 -6.35 8.38
CA ASN A 249 12.27 -5.11 9.07
C ASN A 249 13.32 -5.35 10.16
N SER A 250 14.38 -4.53 10.16
CA SER A 250 15.54 -4.72 11.03
C SER A 250 15.20 -4.52 12.51
N GLU A 251 14.20 -3.69 12.80
CA GLU A 251 13.71 -3.37 14.14
C GLU A 251 13.10 -4.60 14.83
N GLU A 252 12.68 -5.61 14.05
CA GLU A 252 12.05 -6.84 14.54
C GLU A 252 13.03 -8.02 14.62
N TRP A 253 14.33 -7.81 14.41
CA TRP A 253 15.34 -8.88 14.47
C TRP A 253 15.31 -9.72 15.76
N PRO A 254 15.07 -9.17 16.97
CA PRO A 254 15.02 -9.98 18.19
C PRO A 254 13.82 -10.95 18.17
N TYR A 255 12.70 -10.53 17.59
CA TYR A 255 11.51 -11.35 17.45
C TYR A 255 11.75 -12.50 16.47
N TYR A 256 12.35 -12.21 15.32
CA TYR A 256 12.71 -13.23 14.32
C TYR A 256 13.70 -14.26 14.88
N LEU A 257 14.73 -13.80 15.59
CA LEU A 257 15.70 -14.67 16.25
C LEU A 257 15.05 -15.50 17.34
N GLY A 258 14.17 -14.90 18.14
CA GLY A 258 13.40 -15.57 19.18
C GLY A 258 12.55 -16.71 18.63
N LEU A 259 11.78 -16.47 17.56
CA LEU A 259 10.98 -17.50 16.90
C LEU A 259 11.84 -18.61 16.28
N SER A 260 12.93 -18.23 15.60
CA SER A 260 13.86 -19.20 15.00
C SER A 260 14.51 -20.10 16.05
N SER A 261 14.91 -19.51 17.18
CA SER A 261 15.48 -20.24 18.31
C SER A 261 14.46 -21.15 18.96
N LEU A 262 13.22 -20.67 19.16
CA LEU A 262 12.13 -21.46 19.71
C LEU A 262 11.83 -22.69 18.83
N LEU A 263 11.81 -22.52 17.51
CA LEU A 263 11.60 -23.62 16.57
C LEU A 263 12.67 -24.72 16.73
N VAL A 264 13.95 -24.33 16.83
CA VAL A 264 15.05 -25.29 17.06
C VAL A 264 14.94 -25.94 18.45
N ILE A 265 14.59 -25.19 19.50
CA ILE A 265 14.42 -25.72 20.85
C ILE A 265 13.27 -26.75 20.91
N VAL A 266 12.14 -26.44 20.27
CA VAL A 266 10.99 -27.34 20.18
C VAL A 266 11.38 -28.62 19.43
N GLU A 267 12.11 -28.49 18.31
CA GLU A 267 12.62 -29.63 17.55
C GLU A 267 13.53 -30.53 18.41
N VAL A 268 14.53 -29.95 19.09
CA VAL A 268 15.47 -30.70 19.94
C VAL A 268 14.75 -31.39 21.09
N THR A 269 13.81 -30.69 21.74
CA THR A 269 13.03 -31.22 22.86
C THR A 269 12.11 -32.34 22.41
N PHE A 270 11.47 -32.20 21.24
CA PHE A 270 10.64 -33.24 20.64
C PHE A 270 11.47 -34.50 20.32
N ILE A 271 12.65 -34.33 19.72
CA ILE A 271 13.56 -35.46 19.46
C ILE A 271 13.99 -36.12 20.77
N PHE A 272 14.32 -35.33 21.80
CA PHE A 272 14.73 -35.86 23.10
C PHE A 272 13.59 -36.63 23.79
N ALA A 273 12.36 -36.10 23.76
CA ALA A 273 11.17 -36.77 24.27
C ALA A 273 10.89 -38.08 23.54
N LEU A 274 10.99 -38.11 22.21
CA LEU A 274 10.86 -39.33 21.42
C LEU A 274 11.94 -40.37 21.77
N ARG A 275 13.19 -39.93 21.95
CA ARG A 275 14.29 -40.80 22.38
C ARG A 275 14.08 -41.38 23.77
N TRP A 276 13.48 -40.60 24.67
CA TRP A 276 13.17 -41.04 26.02
C TRP A 276 12.00 -42.04 26.03
N ARG A 277 10.95 -41.77 25.25
CA ARG A 277 9.73 -42.59 25.20
C ARG A 277 9.90 -43.90 24.40
N PHE A 278 10.75 -43.90 23.38
CA PHE A 278 10.92 -45.02 22.45
C PHE A 278 12.40 -45.42 22.29
N PRO A 279 12.85 -46.50 22.96
CA PRO A 279 14.26 -46.95 22.93
C PRO A 279 14.77 -47.31 21.54
N HIS A 280 13.90 -47.74 20.62
CA HIS A 280 14.26 -48.01 19.22
C HIS A 280 14.70 -46.75 18.47
N ILE A 281 14.09 -45.59 18.76
CA ILE A 281 14.46 -44.30 18.16
C ILE A 281 15.86 -43.89 18.62
N ARG A 282 16.21 -44.16 19.88
CA ARG A 282 17.54 -43.89 20.45
C ARG A 282 18.67 -44.59 19.68
N GLN A 283 18.40 -45.78 19.11
CA GLN A 283 19.37 -46.51 18.30
C GLN A 283 19.53 -45.94 16.88
N SER A 284 18.51 -45.24 16.37
CA SER A 284 18.50 -44.68 15.01
C SER A 284 18.97 -43.22 14.93
N THR A 285 18.83 -42.44 16.01
CA THR A 285 19.28 -41.03 16.09
C THR A 285 20.62 -40.96 16.82
N SER A 286 21.75 -40.81 16.12
CA SER A 286 23.02 -40.47 16.79
C SER A 286 23.06 -39.00 17.19
N LEU A 287 23.95 -38.64 18.11
CA LEU A 287 24.23 -37.22 18.41
C LEU A 287 24.66 -36.47 17.13
N THR A 288 25.45 -37.11 16.26
CA THR A 288 25.81 -36.57 14.94
C THR A 288 24.60 -36.32 14.05
N PHE A 289 23.61 -37.22 14.05
CA PHE A 289 22.38 -37.01 13.29
C PHE A 289 21.57 -35.84 13.85
N ILE A 290 21.46 -35.73 15.18
CA ILE A 290 20.78 -34.60 15.82
C ILE A 290 21.48 -33.28 15.49
N PHE A 291 22.82 -33.26 15.54
CA PHE A 291 23.60 -32.09 15.14
C PHE A 291 23.41 -31.74 13.66
N LEU A 292 23.41 -32.73 12.77
CA LEU A 292 23.16 -32.51 11.34
C LEU A 292 21.76 -31.95 11.09
N LEU A 293 20.74 -32.52 11.75
CA LEU A 293 19.36 -32.08 11.60
C LEU A 293 19.15 -30.67 12.18
N CYS A 294 19.35 -30.50 13.48
CA CYS A 294 19.05 -29.26 14.19
C CYS A 294 20.10 -28.15 13.99
N GLY A 295 21.35 -28.52 13.68
CA GLY A 295 22.48 -27.58 13.52
C GLY A 295 22.81 -27.25 12.07
N VAL A 296 22.28 -27.99 11.10
CA VAL A 296 22.52 -27.72 9.66
C VAL A 296 21.22 -27.66 8.88
N CYS A 297 20.45 -28.75 8.84
CA CYS A 297 19.23 -28.82 8.01
C CYS A 297 18.18 -27.79 8.44
N THR A 298 17.86 -27.69 9.73
CA THR A 298 16.86 -26.74 10.24
C THR A 298 17.30 -25.29 10.02
N PRO A 299 18.54 -24.87 10.38
CA PRO A 299 19.04 -23.54 10.03
C PRO A 299 19.03 -23.23 8.53
N MET A 300 19.31 -24.21 7.65
CA MET A 300 19.19 -24.03 6.20
C MET A 300 17.75 -23.73 5.76
N VAL A 301 16.76 -24.44 6.31
CA VAL A 301 15.34 -24.20 6.01
C VAL A 301 14.87 -22.86 6.55
N ILE A 302 15.29 -22.49 7.78
CA ILE A 302 15.04 -21.15 8.34
C ILE A 302 15.65 -20.08 7.45
N GLY A 303 16.92 -20.25 7.05
CA GLY A 303 17.61 -19.33 6.15
C GLY A 303 16.89 -19.19 4.81
N LEU A 304 16.38 -20.30 4.25
CA LEU A 304 15.59 -20.27 3.02
C LEU A 304 14.26 -19.53 3.18
N PHE A 305 13.58 -19.67 4.32
CA PHE A 305 12.36 -18.93 4.63
C PHE A 305 12.59 -17.42 4.63
N PHE A 306 13.66 -16.94 5.27
CA PHE A 306 14.02 -15.51 5.21
C PHE A 306 14.47 -15.11 3.80
N ALA A 307 15.28 -15.92 3.13
CA ALA A 307 15.78 -15.65 1.78
C ALA A 307 14.66 -15.59 0.73
N ALA A 308 13.52 -16.25 0.96
CA ALA A 308 12.38 -16.22 0.06
C ALA A 308 11.53 -14.94 0.15
N GLY A 309 11.81 -14.06 1.11
CA GLY A 309 11.14 -12.78 1.27
C GLY A 309 9.90 -12.83 2.18
N ARG A 310 9.64 -11.69 2.84
CA ARG A 310 8.60 -11.54 3.87
C ARG A 310 7.20 -11.54 3.29
N SER A 311 6.99 -10.88 2.15
CA SER A 311 5.67 -10.79 1.50
C SER A 311 5.29 -12.10 0.83
N CYS A 312 6.26 -12.85 0.28
CA CYS A 312 6.02 -14.16 -0.29
C CYS A 312 5.68 -15.21 0.79
N MET A 313 6.44 -15.23 1.90
CA MET A 313 6.26 -16.24 2.94
C MET A 313 5.08 -15.95 3.86
N LEU A 314 4.79 -14.68 4.12
CA LEU A 314 3.77 -14.25 5.08
C LEU A 314 2.87 -13.14 4.48
N PRO A 315 2.21 -13.37 3.33
CA PRO A 315 1.42 -12.34 2.67
C PRO A 315 0.32 -11.80 3.60
N ILE A 316 0.03 -10.50 3.50
CA ILE A 316 -1.11 -9.91 4.19
C ILE A 316 -2.39 -10.53 3.62
N ARG A 317 -3.27 -10.98 4.52
CA ARG A 317 -4.53 -11.62 4.08
C ARG A 317 -5.45 -10.58 3.44
N PRO A 318 -6.16 -10.94 2.35
CA PRO A 318 -7.18 -10.07 1.79
C PRO A 318 -8.22 -9.62 2.82
N GLY A 319 -8.69 -8.39 2.69
CA GLY A 319 -9.57 -7.70 3.62
C GLY A 319 -8.88 -6.53 4.32
N VAL A 320 -9.48 -6.06 5.41
CA VAL A 320 -9.00 -4.91 6.16
C VAL A 320 -8.11 -5.36 7.31
N ASN A 321 -6.88 -4.86 7.37
CA ASN A 321 -5.87 -5.24 8.35
C ASN A 321 -5.39 -4.01 9.14
N LEU A 322 -5.06 -4.21 10.41
CA LEU A 322 -4.47 -3.16 11.21
C LEU A 322 -3.03 -2.92 10.72
N MET A 323 -2.68 -1.66 10.45
CA MET A 323 -1.37 -1.29 9.90
C MET A 323 -0.84 -0.05 10.60
N GLN A 324 -0.42 -0.21 11.85
CA GLN A 324 0.15 0.88 12.66
C GLN A 324 1.63 1.16 12.35
N LYS A 325 2.33 0.21 11.73
CA LYS A 325 3.75 0.30 11.40
C LYS A 325 3.99 -0.13 9.96
N TYR A 326 5.06 0.39 9.37
CA TYR A 326 5.54 0.02 8.03
C TYR A 326 4.55 0.29 6.89
N GLY A 327 3.40 0.90 7.20
CA GLY A 327 2.54 1.52 6.21
C GLY A 327 3.15 2.85 5.83
N CYS A 328 3.62 2.97 4.60
CA CYS A 328 3.96 4.27 4.05
C CYS A 328 2.87 4.78 3.14
N CYS A 329 2.89 6.11 3.15
CA CYS A 329 2.61 7.04 2.09
C CYS A 329 1.14 7.45 2.04
N ALA A 330 0.92 8.71 1.65
CA ALA A 330 -0.37 9.39 1.76
C ALA A 330 -1.16 9.42 0.43
N GLN A 331 -0.81 8.55 -0.53
CA GLN A 331 -1.42 8.49 -1.86
C GLN A 331 -2.95 8.34 -1.83
N GLY A 332 -3.48 7.65 -0.81
CA GLY A 332 -4.91 7.40 -0.67
C GLY A 332 -5.30 7.02 0.75
N LEU A 333 -5.82 8.00 1.49
CA LEU A 333 -6.26 7.87 2.88
C LEU A 333 -7.72 8.29 3.00
N VAL A 334 -8.55 7.44 3.60
CA VAL A 334 -9.98 7.72 3.84
C VAL A 334 -10.23 7.93 5.32
N PHE A 335 -10.81 9.07 5.66
CA PHE A 335 -11.07 9.55 7.01
C PHE A 335 -12.59 9.56 7.27
N PRO A 336 -13.04 9.11 8.45
CA PRO A 336 -14.36 9.46 8.95
C PRO A 336 -14.52 10.98 8.99
N GLN A 337 -15.69 11.50 8.60
CA GLN A 337 -15.87 12.96 8.54
C GLN A 337 -15.68 13.66 9.89
N GLN A 338 -16.01 12.98 10.99
CA GLN A 338 -15.77 13.51 12.33
C GLN A 338 -14.28 13.73 12.60
N GLN A 339 -13.41 12.78 12.23
CA GLN A 339 -11.95 12.94 12.33
C GLN A 339 -11.46 14.14 11.52
N VAL A 340 -12.05 14.40 10.35
CA VAL A 340 -11.67 15.57 9.55
C VAL A 340 -11.93 16.87 10.31
N ILE A 341 -13.13 17.01 10.87
CA ILE A 341 -13.58 18.24 11.52
C ILE A 341 -12.89 18.46 12.87
N GLU A 342 -12.85 17.43 13.71
CA GLU A 342 -12.42 17.54 15.10
C GLU A 342 -10.90 17.41 15.25
N THR A 343 -10.25 16.65 14.36
CA THR A 343 -8.83 16.30 14.48
C THR A 343 -7.98 16.91 13.38
N LEU A 344 -8.23 16.54 12.11
CA LEU A 344 -7.31 16.88 11.01
C LEU A 344 -7.30 18.37 10.71
N LEU A 345 -8.46 19.01 10.57
CA LEU A 345 -8.52 20.42 10.21
C LEU A 345 -7.77 21.33 11.21
N PRO A 346 -7.98 21.20 12.53
CA PRO A 346 -7.15 21.88 13.52
C PRO A 346 -5.66 21.54 13.37
N LEU A 347 -5.34 20.24 13.24
CA LEU A 347 -3.96 19.75 13.13
C LEU A 347 -3.20 20.38 11.94
N TYR A 348 -3.80 20.44 10.76
CA TYR A 348 -3.17 21.01 9.56
C TYR A 348 -3.13 22.54 9.56
N ARG A 349 -4.13 23.22 10.14
CA ARG A 349 -4.18 24.69 10.20
C ARG A 349 -3.19 25.26 11.21
N ASP A 350 -3.09 24.64 12.38
CA ASP A 350 -2.38 25.21 13.53
C ASP A 350 -0.91 24.77 13.60
N THR A 351 -0.53 23.71 12.89
CA THR A 351 0.85 23.23 12.87
C THR A 351 1.78 24.29 12.32
N THR A 352 2.99 24.40 12.88
CA THR A 352 4.12 25.14 12.30
C THR A 352 5.27 24.19 11.94
N ASP A 353 5.03 22.88 11.99
CA ASP A 353 6.03 21.89 11.68
C ASP A 353 6.39 21.95 10.20
N VAL A 354 7.66 22.18 9.95
CA VAL A 354 8.26 22.27 8.63
C VAL A 354 9.08 21.03 8.29
N TYR A 355 9.33 20.11 9.22
CA TYR A 355 10.30 19.03 9.00
C TYR A 355 9.64 17.75 8.46
N ALA A 356 8.53 17.33 9.05
CA ALA A 356 7.83 16.13 8.60
C ALA A 356 6.99 16.41 7.36
N ALA A 357 7.13 15.57 6.33
CA ALA A 357 6.17 15.54 5.22
C ALA A 357 4.78 15.11 5.73
N VAL A 358 3.73 15.30 4.92
CA VAL A 358 2.33 15.07 5.35
C VAL A 358 2.10 13.64 5.87
N ASP A 359 2.70 12.65 5.21
CA ASP A 359 2.63 11.24 5.62
C ASP A 359 3.24 11.02 7.01
N THR A 360 4.48 11.46 7.21
CA THR A 360 5.23 11.31 8.46
C THR A 360 4.56 12.08 9.58
N PHE A 361 4.08 13.29 9.29
CA PHE A 361 3.36 14.15 10.23
C PHE A 361 2.10 13.47 10.78
N LEU A 362 1.34 12.82 9.91
CA LEU A 362 0.12 12.10 10.30
C LEU A 362 0.45 10.80 11.04
N GLU A 363 1.50 10.07 10.65
CA GLU A 363 1.98 8.88 11.39
C GLU A 363 2.46 9.24 12.80
N ASP A 364 3.21 10.34 12.96
CA ASP A 364 3.70 10.83 14.24
C ASP A 364 2.54 11.18 15.17
N TYR A 365 1.54 11.89 14.65
CA TYR A 365 0.29 12.17 15.37
C TYR A 365 -0.39 10.85 15.82
N ALA A 366 -0.57 9.92 14.89
CA ALA A 366 -1.25 8.65 15.15
C ALA A 366 -0.50 7.79 16.18
N ASN A 367 0.83 7.80 16.14
CA ASN A 367 1.67 7.13 17.14
C ASN A 367 1.54 7.79 18.52
N ALA A 368 1.61 9.12 18.58
CA ALA A 368 1.53 9.88 19.83
C ALA A 368 0.16 9.75 20.51
N LYS A 369 -0.92 9.63 19.72
CA LYS A 369 -2.29 9.48 20.23
C LYS A 369 -2.79 8.04 20.29
N ASN A 370 -1.97 7.08 19.87
CA ASN A 370 -2.33 5.66 19.77
C ASN A 370 -3.62 5.45 18.94
N GLU A 371 -3.69 6.13 17.80
CA GLU A 371 -4.81 6.07 16.88
C GLU A 371 -4.77 4.80 16.03
N LEU A 372 -5.96 4.28 15.74
CA LEU A 372 -6.12 3.12 14.85
C LEU A 372 -5.96 3.54 13.39
N ARG A 373 -5.16 2.75 12.67
CA ARG A 373 -4.88 2.92 11.24
C ARG A 373 -5.13 1.61 10.54
N TRP A 374 -6.15 1.57 9.69
CA TRP A 374 -6.52 0.39 8.92
C TRP A 374 -5.93 0.48 7.53
N ALA A 375 -5.75 -0.67 6.86
CA ALA A 375 -5.40 -0.74 5.45
C ALA A 375 -6.21 -1.86 4.78
N VAL A 376 -6.69 -1.63 3.55
CA VAL A 376 -7.33 -2.68 2.74
C VAL A 376 -6.29 -3.38 1.86
N THR A 377 -6.41 -4.71 1.80
CA THR A 377 -5.60 -5.60 0.95
C THR A 377 -6.54 -6.42 0.06
N PRO A 378 -6.32 -6.52 -1.25
CA PRO A 378 -5.29 -5.82 -2.03
C PRO A 378 -5.52 -4.30 -2.06
N VAL A 379 -4.48 -3.55 -2.42
CA VAL A 379 -4.58 -2.08 -2.59
C VAL A 379 -5.56 -1.74 -3.72
N LEU A 380 -6.27 -0.63 -3.58
CA LEU A 380 -7.32 -0.20 -4.52
C LEU A 380 -6.86 0.87 -5.50
N ILE A 381 -5.66 1.40 -5.31
CA ILE A 381 -4.99 2.33 -6.21
C ILE A 381 -3.52 1.94 -6.33
N GLN A 382 -2.85 2.42 -7.37
CA GLN A 382 -1.42 2.24 -7.60
C GLN A 382 -0.77 3.60 -7.84
N HIS A 383 0.32 3.89 -7.12
CA HIS A 383 1.17 5.04 -7.42
C HIS A 383 1.84 4.86 -8.79
N VAL A 384 1.77 5.88 -9.64
CA VAL A 384 2.32 5.87 -11.00
C VAL A 384 3.31 7.01 -11.26
N GLY A 385 3.63 7.84 -10.26
CA GLY A 385 4.60 8.92 -10.39
C GLY A 385 6.05 8.43 -10.37
N GLY A 386 6.75 8.43 -11.50
CA GLY A 386 8.21 8.18 -11.51
C GLY A 386 9.07 9.44 -11.49
N LYS A 387 8.45 10.62 -11.51
CA LYS A 387 9.11 11.92 -11.35
C LYS A 387 8.42 12.70 -10.24
N SER A 388 9.10 12.87 -9.11
CA SER A 388 8.66 13.74 -8.03
C SER A 388 8.62 15.20 -8.49
N SER A 389 7.73 16.00 -7.89
CA SER A 389 7.65 17.45 -8.12
C SER A 389 8.88 18.22 -7.64
N HIS A 390 9.71 17.56 -6.83
CA HIS A 390 10.95 18.07 -6.28
C HIS A 390 12.04 17.14 -6.79
N ASP A 391 13.11 17.66 -7.40
CA ASP A 391 14.23 16.89 -8.00
C ASP A 391 15.07 16.08 -6.95
N THR A 392 14.46 15.69 -5.82
CA THR A 392 15.07 15.05 -4.66
C THR A 392 14.79 13.55 -4.53
N GLY A 393 14.05 12.93 -5.47
CA GLY A 393 13.74 11.48 -5.44
C GLY A 393 14.67 10.64 -6.31
N ASP A 394 15.42 9.70 -5.70
CA ASP A 394 16.00 8.44 -6.21
C ASP A 394 16.64 8.36 -7.62
N GLN A 395 16.87 9.47 -8.32
CA GLN A 395 17.54 9.47 -9.62
C GLN A 395 19.04 9.08 -9.55
N LEU A 396 19.61 8.96 -8.33
CA LEU A 396 21.03 8.69 -8.10
C LEU A 396 21.42 7.22 -8.25
N GLN A 397 20.47 6.28 -8.35
CA GLN A 397 20.75 4.89 -8.73
C GLN A 397 20.18 4.62 -10.12
N GLY A 398 20.99 4.94 -11.14
CA GLY A 398 20.64 4.75 -12.55
C GLY A 398 19.98 3.41 -12.81
N GLY A 399 18.73 3.45 -13.27
CA GLY A 399 17.94 2.26 -13.62
C GLY A 399 16.44 2.33 -13.34
N PHE A 400 15.92 3.40 -12.75
CA PHE A 400 14.48 3.51 -12.49
C PHE A 400 13.74 4.05 -13.73
N ALA A 401 12.89 3.19 -14.32
CA ALA A 401 11.95 3.60 -15.36
C ALA A 401 10.99 4.67 -14.80
N LYS A 402 10.53 5.58 -15.66
CA LYS A 402 9.68 6.74 -15.35
C LYS A 402 8.30 6.40 -14.74
N ASP A 403 7.97 5.12 -14.56
CA ASP A 403 6.74 4.62 -13.94
C ASP A 403 7.08 3.29 -13.23
N MET A 404 7.57 3.32 -11.99
CA MET A 404 7.79 2.08 -11.22
C MET A 404 6.53 1.78 -10.39
N PRO A 405 5.96 0.56 -10.45
CA PRO A 405 4.90 0.17 -9.53
C PRO A 405 5.49 0.01 -8.12
N PHE A 406 4.74 0.49 -7.15
CA PHE A 406 5.03 0.40 -5.72
C PHE A 406 4.38 -0.85 -5.11
N ASP A 407 3.25 -1.30 -5.64
CA ASP A 407 2.64 -2.58 -5.30
C ASP A 407 2.67 -3.50 -6.54
N TYR A 408 3.45 -4.58 -6.46
CA TYR A 408 3.63 -5.50 -7.59
C TYR A 408 2.41 -6.42 -7.78
N ASP A 409 1.60 -6.65 -6.74
CA ASP A 409 0.40 -7.47 -6.82
C ASP A 409 -0.73 -6.74 -7.56
N PHE A 410 -0.78 -5.40 -7.51
CA PHE A 410 -1.71 -4.59 -8.28
C PHE A 410 -1.63 -4.86 -9.80
N GLU A 411 -0.44 -5.16 -10.32
CA GLU A 411 -0.24 -5.44 -11.74
C GLU A 411 -0.82 -6.79 -12.20
N ARG A 412 -1.20 -7.65 -11.26
CA ARG A 412 -1.77 -9.00 -11.53
C ARG A 412 -3.28 -9.01 -11.65
N ASN A 413 -3.92 -7.87 -11.44
CA ASN A 413 -5.36 -7.73 -11.56
C ASN A 413 -5.82 -8.09 -12.98
N ASP A 414 -6.88 -8.92 -13.07
CA ASP A 414 -7.52 -9.26 -14.33
C ASP A 414 -8.63 -8.23 -14.63
N PRO A 415 -8.49 -7.42 -15.69
CA PRO A 415 -9.47 -6.38 -16.01
C PRO A 415 -10.86 -6.94 -16.35
N VAL A 416 -10.93 -8.13 -16.96
CA VAL A 416 -12.21 -8.75 -17.32
C VAL A 416 -12.93 -9.23 -16.06
N GLN A 417 -12.20 -9.86 -15.15
CA GLN A 417 -12.78 -10.34 -13.90
C GLN A 417 -13.28 -9.18 -13.02
N LEU A 418 -12.48 -8.12 -12.90
CA LEU A 418 -12.86 -6.94 -12.11
C LEU A 418 -14.09 -6.23 -12.67
N SER A 419 -14.14 -6.06 -13.99
CA SER A 419 -15.29 -5.45 -14.64
C SER A 419 -16.57 -6.27 -14.42
N LEU A 420 -16.50 -7.60 -14.58
CA LEU A 420 -17.65 -8.48 -14.31
C LEU A 420 -18.14 -8.40 -12.86
N GLU A 421 -17.21 -8.36 -11.90
CA GLU A 421 -17.54 -8.22 -10.49
C GLU A 421 -18.23 -6.88 -10.21
N HIS A 422 -17.70 -5.77 -10.75
CA HIS A 422 -18.27 -4.44 -10.57
C HIS A 422 -19.67 -4.34 -11.17
N HIS A 423 -19.89 -4.86 -12.38
CA HIS A 423 -21.21 -4.90 -13.02
C HIS A 423 -22.22 -5.72 -12.21
N ALA A 424 -21.80 -6.86 -11.63
CA ALA A 424 -22.66 -7.66 -10.77
C ALA A 424 -23.04 -6.89 -9.49
N TRP A 425 -22.10 -6.15 -8.92
CA TRP A 425 -22.34 -5.29 -7.76
C TRP A 425 -23.33 -4.16 -8.09
N ILE A 426 -23.14 -3.44 -9.19
CA ILE A 426 -24.06 -2.38 -9.65
C ILE A 426 -25.46 -2.95 -9.88
N SER A 427 -25.56 -4.12 -10.52
CA SER A 427 -26.84 -4.78 -10.79
C SER A 427 -27.60 -5.10 -9.49
N LYS A 428 -26.87 -5.51 -8.45
CA LYS A 428 -27.43 -5.73 -7.11
C LYS A 428 -27.81 -4.41 -6.42
N LEU A 429 -27.00 -3.36 -6.55
CA LEU A 429 -27.34 -2.05 -6.02
C LEU A 429 -28.66 -1.55 -6.61
N LYS A 430 -28.80 -1.65 -7.94
CA LYS A 430 -30.00 -1.23 -8.68
C LYS A 430 -31.24 -2.05 -8.38
N SER A 431 -31.13 -3.29 -7.89
CA SER A 431 -32.31 -4.09 -7.51
C SER A 431 -32.84 -3.78 -6.11
N HIS A 432 -32.09 -3.00 -5.32
CA HIS A 432 -32.51 -2.53 -4.01
C HIS A 432 -33.14 -1.12 -4.03
N PHE A 433 -33.13 -0.46 -5.19
CA PHE A 433 -33.86 0.77 -5.49
C PHE A 433 -35.01 0.46 -6.46
#